data_AF-A0A955J315-F1
#
_entry.id   AF-A0A955J315-F1
#
_cell.length_a   1.000
_cell.length_b   1.000
_cell.length_c   1.000
_cell.angle_alpha   90.00
_cell.angle_beta   90.00
_cell.angle_gamma   90.00
#
_symmetry.space_group_name_H-M   'P 1'
#
loop_
_entity.id
_entity.type
_entity.pdbx_description
1 polymer ?
#
loop_
_entity_poly.entity_id
_entity_poly.type
_entity_poly.pdbx_seq_one_letter_code
_entity_poly.pdbx_strand_id
1 'polypeptide(L)'
;LILFMLNPVYLYWSLRLMADSFFGLLALISVYLYYSKIKPTLGLRTLNKITIVYTSLLGFLSALAILTRFEGYILFFSLGCAMYWGLLPLNINSFKFSVLINQLQHSLLRLVGYVLSSLVVLIPYLHKNNPFSSSYLSEPNSRVYDINTLAIFILSLLFVFGFYFGFYFLYKNKNEVLKFYKENPLILIFTLLEVLLVLAWPAAVPRLFTPVIPFLIIPLAYSINTFFESGFLILYKIPIFNKKLKVFDISFMLSLMLIYVLGQYIYKLQFLIVLRFVFVALVLLHIVMLYTIYKKLSNVFYLLLVSILLLWSIATIWIHKDIHSVIKDASLYLVKQNAVVLHNDISSVTPWYLENRAIYSHTLRRLDVDQTELKLNNITHVLVTNEHNVNLGLKLDTFDFLTKEAEFSREVNGAVFKTVVYKVEQERL
;
A
#
# COMPACT_ATOMS: atom_id res chain seq x y z
N LEU A 1 9.70 13.08 5.54
CA LEU A 1 8.94 12.73 6.76
C LEU A 1 7.49 13.22 6.68
N ILE A 2 7.23 14.52 6.50
CA ILE A 2 5.87 15.11 6.40
C ILE A 2 4.98 14.36 5.39
N LEU A 3 5.45 14.23 4.15
CA LEU A 3 4.73 13.52 3.08
C LEU A 3 4.37 12.08 3.41
N PHE A 4 5.12 11.42 4.30
CA PHE A 4 4.91 10.02 4.67
C PHE A 4 3.96 9.88 5.86
N MET A 5 4.22 10.61 6.95
CA MET A 5 3.42 10.54 8.17
C MET A 5 1.98 11.03 7.95
N LEU A 6 1.81 12.03 7.09
CA LEU A 6 0.51 12.65 6.81
C LEU A 6 -0.05 12.22 5.45
N ASN A 7 0.46 11.14 4.87
CA ASN A 7 -0.12 10.62 3.64
C ASN A 7 -1.51 10.03 3.94
N PRO A 8 -2.59 10.46 3.26
CA PRO A 8 -3.95 10.04 3.59
C PRO A 8 -4.18 8.54 3.41
N VAL A 9 -3.53 7.93 2.40
CA VAL A 9 -3.63 6.49 2.15
C VAL A 9 -2.84 5.72 3.21
N TYR A 10 -1.57 6.06 3.41
CA TYR A 10 -0.71 5.36 4.36
C TYR A 10 -1.21 5.50 5.80
N LEU A 11 -1.57 6.71 6.23
CA LEU A 11 -2.04 6.96 7.61
C LEU A 11 -3.31 6.17 7.89
N TYR A 12 -4.27 6.19 6.97
CA TYR A 12 -5.49 5.40 7.12
C TYR A 12 -5.21 3.91 7.29
N TRP A 13 -4.40 3.32 6.42
CA TRP A 13 -4.09 1.88 6.51
C TRP A 13 -3.23 1.55 7.73
N SER A 14 -2.43 2.49 8.22
CA SER A 14 -1.63 2.33 9.45
C SER A 14 -2.43 2.31 10.75
N LEU A 15 -3.64 2.87 10.74
CA LEU A 15 -4.54 2.82 11.89
C LEU A 15 -5.37 1.53 11.94
N ARG A 16 -5.36 0.74 10.86
CA ARG A 16 -6.05 -0.55 10.80
C ARG A 16 -5.14 -1.66 11.30
N LEU A 17 -5.73 -2.66 11.94
CA LEU A 17 -5.05 -3.90 12.32
C LEU A 17 -4.86 -4.77 11.08
N MET A 18 -3.89 -4.40 10.24
CA MET A 18 -3.57 -5.12 9.01
C MET A 18 -2.08 -5.37 8.86
N ALA A 19 -1.75 -6.46 8.17
CA ALA A 19 -0.39 -6.86 7.86
C ALA A 19 0.35 -5.86 6.95
N ASP A 20 -0.35 -4.96 6.25
CA ASP A 20 0.19 -3.98 5.30
C ASP A 20 1.27 -3.08 5.91
N SER A 21 1.00 -2.50 7.09
CA SER A 21 1.92 -1.58 7.75
C SER A 21 3.11 -2.30 8.37
N PHE A 22 2.89 -3.50 8.92
CA PHE A 22 3.97 -4.34 9.43
C PHE A 22 4.89 -4.81 8.29
N PHE A 23 4.33 -5.21 7.16
CA PHE A 23 5.10 -5.51 5.95
C PHE A 23 5.88 -4.28 5.45
N GLY A 24 5.24 -3.10 5.39
CA GLY A 24 5.90 -1.85 5.04
C GLY A 24 7.08 -1.52 5.95
N LEU A 25 6.97 -1.79 7.25
CA LEU A 25 8.06 -1.67 8.21
C LEU A 25 9.21 -2.63 7.89
N LEU A 26 8.92 -3.91 7.64
CA LEU A 26 9.92 -4.91 7.24
C LEU A 26 10.66 -4.50 5.95
N ALA A 27 9.92 -3.99 4.96
CA ALA A 27 10.50 -3.48 3.71
C ALA A 27 11.41 -2.27 3.98
N LEU A 28 10.98 -1.29 4.77
CA LEU A 28 11.77 -0.11 5.14
C LEU A 28 13.04 -0.47 5.90
N ILE A 29 12.95 -1.36 6.90
CA ILE A 29 14.12 -1.84 7.65
C ILE A 29 15.09 -2.57 6.72
N SER A 30 14.58 -3.44 5.84
CA SER A 30 15.42 -4.18 4.90
C SER A 30 16.16 -3.26 3.93
N VAL A 31 15.46 -2.27 3.39
CA VAL A 31 16.05 -1.26 2.51
C VAL A 31 17.07 -0.40 3.26
N TYR A 32 16.76 0.04 4.49
CA TYR A 32 17.69 0.78 5.33
C TYR A 32 18.97 0.00 5.62
N LEU A 33 18.85 -1.26 6.04
CA LEU A 33 19.99 -2.15 6.32
C LEU A 33 20.83 -2.40 5.07
N TYR A 34 20.18 -2.62 3.91
CA TYR A 34 20.88 -2.77 2.65
C TYR A 34 21.74 -1.54 2.33
N TYR A 35 21.16 -0.34 2.32
CA TYR A 35 21.90 0.87 1.96
C TYR A 35 22.93 1.30 3.00
N SER A 36 22.66 1.10 4.29
CA SER A 36 23.55 1.54 5.36
C SER A 36 24.69 0.57 5.66
N LYS A 37 24.47 -0.75 5.51
CA LYS A 37 25.43 -1.78 5.92
C LYS A 37 25.96 -2.63 4.77
N ILE A 38 25.15 -2.93 3.75
CA ILE A 38 25.56 -3.86 2.68
C ILE A 38 26.14 -3.13 1.48
N LYS A 39 25.42 -2.15 0.90
CA LYS A 39 25.85 -1.40 -0.28
C LYS A 39 27.28 -0.85 -0.16
N PRO A 40 27.71 -0.25 0.98
CA PRO A 40 29.09 0.24 1.14
C PRO A 40 30.15 -0.87 1.07
N THR A 41 29.77 -2.11 1.41
CA THR A 41 30.68 -3.27 1.42
C THR A 41 30.67 -4.06 0.11
N LEU A 42 29.83 -3.68 -0.87
CA LEU A 42 29.73 -4.41 -2.14
C LEU A 42 31.04 -4.38 -2.93
N GLY A 43 31.81 -3.29 -2.86
CA GLY A 43 33.09 -3.12 -3.57
C GLY A 43 34.33 -3.66 -2.84
N LEU A 44 34.20 -4.17 -1.61
CA LEU A 44 35.34 -4.68 -0.84
C LEU A 44 35.67 -6.12 -1.26
N ARG A 45 36.96 -6.41 -1.48
CA ARG A 45 37.45 -7.77 -1.83
C ARG A 45 37.30 -8.78 -0.69
N THR A 46 37.20 -8.33 0.55
CA THR A 46 37.11 -9.20 1.73
C THR A 46 35.70 -9.19 2.29
N LEU A 47 35.10 -10.38 2.38
CA LEU A 47 33.86 -10.60 3.13
C LEU A 47 34.15 -10.43 4.62
N ASN A 48 33.73 -9.29 5.18
CA ASN A 48 33.80 -9.09 6.63
C ASN A 48 32.69 -9.91 7.31
N LYS A 49 32.97 -10.48 8.49
CA LYS A 49 31.99 -11.18 9.34
C LYS A 49 30.70 -10.36 9.52
N ILE A 50 30.86 -9.05 9.69
CA ILE A 50 29.76 -8.09 9.83
C ILE A 50 28.84 -8.10 8.61
N THR A 51 29.39 -8.17 7.39
CA THR A 51 28.59 -8.24 6.15
C THR A 51 27.76 -9.52 6.11
N ILE A 52 28.34 -10.66 6.50
CA ILE A 52 27.63 -11.95 6.54
C ILE A 52 26.45 -11.89 7.53
N VAL A 53 26.66 -11.29 8.71
CA VAL A 53 25.60 -11.11 9.72
C VAL A 53 24.45 -10.27 9.14
N TYR A 54 24.74 -9.13 8.53
CA TYR A 54 23.69 -8.28 7.95
C TYR A 54 23.00 -8.93 6.74
N THR A 55 23.73 -9.69 5.91
CA THR A 55 23.14 -10.47 4.82
C THR A 55 22.21 -11.56 5.34
N SER A 56 22.60 -12.23 6.42
CA SER A 56 21.75 -13.25 7.07
C SER A 56 20.51 -12.63 7.73
N LEU A 57 20.68 -11.47 8.36
CA LEU A 57 19.56 -10.69 8.92
C LEU A 57 18.58 -10.25 7.84
N LEU A 58 19.06 -9.84 6.66
CA LEU A 58 18.18 -9.54 5.54
C LEU A 58 17.43 -10.78 5.03
N GLY A 59 18.08 -11.95 5.00
CA GLY A 59 17.41 -13.21 4.65
C GLY A 59 16.27 -13.52 5.61
N PHE A 60 16.55 -13.42 6.92
CA PHE A 60 15.54 -13.54 7.98
C PHE A 60 14.38 -12.54 7.82
N LEU A 61 14.68 -11.25 7.64
CA LEU A 61 13.66 -10.20 7.47
C LEU A 61 12.81 -10.42 6.22
N SER A 62 13.42 -10.83 5.11
CA SER A 62 12.68 -11.12 3.87
C SER A 62 11.82 -12.38 3.99
N ALA A 63 12.25 -13.40 4.73
CA ALA A 63 11.42 -14.56 5.04
C ALA A 63 10.23 -14.20 5.94
N LEU A 64 10.44 -13.38 6.98
CA LEU A 64 9.34 -12.83 7.77
C LEU A 64 8.37 -12.03 6.90
N ALA A 65 8.89 -11.24 5.96
CA ALA A 65 8.07 -10.47 5.04
C ALA A 65 7.22 -11.39 4.14
N ILE A 66 7.78 -12.50 3.63
CA ILE A 66 7.06 -13.53 2.88
C ILE A 66 5.95 -14.17 3.72
N LEU A 67 6.23 -14.50 4.98
CA LEU A 67 5.25 -15.08 5.89
C LEU A 67 4.15 -14.09 6.31
N THR A 68 4.43 -12.79 6.19
CA THR A 68 3.46 -11.72 6.46
C THR A 68 2.56 -11.48 5.25
N ARG A 69 3.14 -11.45 4.05
CA ARG A 69 2.48 -11.07 2.79
C ARG A 69 3.20 -11.62 1.56
N PHE A 70 2.44 -11.86 0.49
CA PHE A 70 2.99 -12.28 -0.81
C PHE A 70 3.99 -11.28 -1.40
N GLU A 71 3.78 -9.99 -1.19
CA GLU A 71 4.69 -8.91 -1.57
C GLU A 71 6.11 -9.09 -0.97
N GLY A 72 6.25 -9.90 0.09
CA GLY A 72 7.52 -10.38 0.60
C GLY A 72 8.39 -11.10 -0.43
N TYR A 73 7.80 -11.80 -1.40
CA TYR A 73 8.55 -12.40 -2.51
C TYR A 73 9.17 -11.33 -3.42
N ILE A 74 8.46 -10.21 -3.63
CA ILE A 74 8.97 -9.07 -4.40
C ILE A 74 10.13 -8.41 -3.64
N LEU A 75 10.00 -8.22 -2.33
CA LEU A 75 11.10 -7.75 -1.48
C LEU A 75 12.30 -8.69 -1.53
N PHE A 76 12.07 -10.00 -1.41
CA PHE A 76 13.12 -11.01 -1.47
C PHE A 76 13.88 -10.97 -2.79
N PHE A 77 13.13 -10.97 -3.90
CA PHE A 77 13.70 -10.92 -5.24
C PHE A 77 14.46 -9.61 -5.50
N SER A 78 13.90 -8.47 -5.11
CA SER A 78 14.54 -7.15 -5.30
C SER A 78 15.84 -7.01 -4.50
N LEU A 79 15.89 -7.56 -3.26
CA LEU A 79 17.11 -7.64 -2.46
C LEU A 79 18.17 -8.54 -3.11
N GLY A 80 17.78 -9.74 -3.55
CA GLY A 80 18.67 -10.66 -4.26
C GLY A 80 19.25 -10.03 -5.53
N CYS A 81 18.38 -9.41 -6.35
CA CYS A 81 18.80 -8.67 -7.53
C CYS A 81 19.73 -7.51 -7.20
N ALA A 82 19.46 -6.74 -6.13
CA ALA A 82 20.31 -5.61 -5.76
C ALA A 82 21.70 -6.06 -5.27
N MET A 83 21.78 -7.15 -4.50
CA MET A 83 23.04 -7.75 -4.07
C MET A 83 23.87 -8.27 -5.26
N TYR A 84 23.20 -8.74 -6.32
CA TYR A 84 23.84 -9.18 -7.55
C TYR A 84 24.24 -7.99 -8.46
N TRP A 85 23.33 -7.05 -8.70
CA TRP A 85 23.47 -5.92 -9.63
C TRP A 85 24.36 -4.80 -9.12
N GLY A 86 24.43 -4.60 -7.80
CA GLY A 86 25.29 -3.58 -7.17
C GLY A 86 26.80 -3.78 -7.39
N LEU A 87 27.18 -4.78 -8.18
CA LEU A 87 28.55 -5.13 -8.57
C LEU A 87 28.89 -4.81 -10.01
N LEU A 88 27.91 -4.46 -10.86
CA LEU A 88 28.21 -4.09 -12.24
C LEU A 88 29.01 -2.78 -12.26
N PRO A 89 30.21 -2.76 -12.85
CA PRO A 89 30.97 -1.53 -12.97
C PRO A 89 30.13 -0.54 -13.77
N LEU A 90 29.76 0.58 -13.14
CA LEU A 90 29.02 1.69 -13.77
C LEU A 90 29.79 2.31 -14.95
N ASN A 91 31.06 1.92 -15.15
CA ASN A 91 31.94 2.46 -16.18
C ASN A 91 32.46 1.33 -17.09
N ILE A 92 31.82 1.20 -18.25
CA ILE A 92 32.07 0.17 -19.28
C ILE A 92 33.52 0.24 -19.81
N ASN A 93 34.17 1.40 -19.70
CA ASN A 93 35.47 1.66 -20.31
C ASN A 93 36.69 1.07 -19.57
N SER A 94 36.51 0.39 -18.44
CA SER A 94 37.61 -0.19 -17.63
C SER A 94 37.39 -1.66 -17.27
N PHE A 95 36.67 -2.38 -18.14
CA PHE A 95 36.27 -3.76 -17.90
C PHE A 95 37.47 -4.72 -17.92
N LYS A 96 37.81 -5.27 -16.75
CA LYS A 96 38.76 -6.39 -16.61
C LYS A 96 37.99 -7.65 -16.22
N PHE A 97 38.00 -8.65 -17.09
CA PHE A 97 37.25 -9.91 -16.91
C PHE A 97 37.61 -10.66 -15.61
N SER A 98 38.88 -10.61 -15.18
CA SER A 98 39.33 -11.22 -13.92
C SER A 98 38.75 -10.54 -12.66
N VAL A 99 38.48 -9.23 -12.73
CA VAL A 99 37.84 -8.49 -11.63
C VAL A 99 36.36 -8.86 -11.54
N LEU A 100 35.71 -9.08 -12.69
CA LEU A 100 34.31 -9.53 -12.76
C LEU A 100 34.12 -10.91 -12.13
N ILE A 101 34.97 -11.89 -12.44
CA ILE A 101 34.85 -13.26 -11.90
C ILE A 101 34.96 -13.26 -10.37
N ASN A 102 35.96 -12.56 -9.81
CA ASN A 102 36.13 -12.46 -8.36
C ASN A 102 34.94 -11.74 -7.70
N GLN A 103 34.40 -10.69 -8.33
CA GLN A 103 33.21 -10.00 -7.84
C GLN A 103 31.97 -10.92 -7.86
N LEU A 104 31.80 -11.74 -8.90
CA LEU A 104 30.72 -12.71 -9.04
C LEU A 104 30.78 -13.82 -7.98
N GLN A 105 31.98 -14.32 -7.65
CA GLN A 105 32.14 -15.32 -6.59
C GLN A 105 31.72 -14.76 -5.22
N HIS A 106 32.09 -13.52 -4.91
CA HIS A 106 31.73 -12.89 -3.64
C HIS A 106 30.24 -12.48 -3.56
N SER A 107 29.57 -12.13 -4.67
CA SER A 107 28.10 -12.01 -4.66
C SER A 107 27.43 -13.35 -4.41
N LEU A 108 27.90 -14.42 -5.06
CA LEU A 108 27.30 -15.74 -4.89
C LEU A 108 27.35 -16.18 -3.43
N LEU A 109 28.48 -16.00 -2.73
CA LEU A 109 28.56 -16.32 -1.30
C LEU A 109 27.58 -15.52 -0.43
N ARG A 110 27.41 -14.22 -0.72
CA ARG A 110 26.40 -13.39 -0.03
C ARG A 110 24.99 -13.87 -0.33
N LEU A 111 24.70 -14.16 -1.59
CA LEU A 111 23.40 -14.63 -2.04
C LEU A 111 23.08 -16.00 -1.44
N VAL A 112 24.06 -16.90 -1.32
CA VAL A 112 23.90 -18.17 -0.61
C VAL A 112 23.58 -17.94 0.86
N GLY A 113 24.30 -17.08 1.57
CA GLY A 113 24.00 -16.76 2.98
C GLY A 113 22.60 -16.15 3.16
N TYR A 114 22.20 -15.26 2.24
CA TYR A 114 20.88 -14.67 2.18
C TYR A 114 19.77 -15.71 1.96
N VAL A 115 19.95 -16.61 0.99
CA VAL A 115 18.99 -17.68 0.69
C VAL A 115 18.91 -18.68 1.85
N LEU A 116 20.04 -19.16 2.36
CA LEU A 116 20.07 -20.14 3.45
C LEU A 116 19.38 -19.60 4.71
N SER A 117 19.67 -18.36 5.11
CA SER A 117 19.01 -17.74 6.27
C SER A 117 17.51 -17.55 6.06
N SER A 118 17.06 -17.25 4.83
CA SER A 118 15.62 -17.20 4.53
C SER A 118 14.96 -18.58 4.62
N LEU A 119 15.63 -19.62 4.14
CA LEU A 119 15.13 -21.00 4.16
C LEU A 119 14.97 -21.55 5.58
N VAL A 120 15.87 -21.19 6.51
CA VAL A 120 15.74 -21.59 7.93
C VAL A 120 14.39 -21.17 8.52
N VAL A 121 13.86 -20.03 8.09
CA VAL A 121 12.57 -19.50 8.55
C VAL A 121 11.40 -20.08 7.74
N LEU A 122 11.59 -20.26 6.42
CA LEU A 122 10.51 -20.71 5.52
C LEU A 122 10.26 -22.22 5.58
N ILE A 123 11.28 -23.06 5.77
CA ILE A 123 11.16 -24.53 5.76
C ILE A 123 10.11 -25.05 6.75
N PRO A 124 10.06 -24.61 8.03
CA PRO A 124 9.03 -25.06 8.96
C PRO A 124 7.60 -24.77 8.47
N TYR A 125 7.39 -23.62 7.83
CA TYR A 125 6.09 -23.24 7.26
C TYR A 125 5.76 -24.09 6.03
N LEU A 126 6.71 -24.26 5.11
CA LEU A 126 6.55 -25.04 3.89
C LEU A 126 6.34 -26.54 4.16
N HIS A 127 6.88 -27.05 5.27
CA HIS A 127 6.65 -28.44 5.69
C HIS A 127 5.22 -28.65 6.20
N LYS A 128 4.69 -27.66 6.93
CA LYS A 128 3.33 -27.72 7.49
C LYS A 128 2.24 -27.43 6.46
N ASN A 129 2.50 -26.51 5.53
CA ASN A 129 1.53 -26.00 4.57
C ASN A 129 2.03 -26.20 3.13
N ASN A 130 1.19 -26.73 2.25
CA ASN A 130 1.55 -26.88 0.83
C ASN A 130 1.55 -25.50 0.14
N PRO A 131 2.70 -24.98 -0.33
CA PRO A 131 2.76 -23.67 -1.02
C PRO A 131 2.08 -23.70 -2.40
N PHE A 132 1.94 -24.87 -3.02
CA PHE A 132 1.39 -25.01 -4.37
C PHE A 132 -0.14 -25.06 -4.41
N SER A 133 -0.81 -25.17 -3.26
CA SER A 133 -2.28 -25.07 -3.18
C SER A 133 -2.78 -23.63 -2.92
N SER A 134 -1.89 -22.63 -3.05
CA SER A 134 -2.22 -21.22 -2.82
C SER A 134 -3.30 -20.72 -3.79
N SER A 135 -4.45 -20.34 -3.24
CA SER A 135 -5.55 -19.67 -3.95
C SER A 135 -5.32 -18.15 -4.11
N TYR A 136 -4.15 -17.63 -3.73
CA TYR A 136 -3.93 -16.18 -3.65
C TYR A 136 -4.09 -15.46 -5.00
N LEU A 137 -3.68 -16.09 -6.10
CA LEU A 137 -3.89 -15.57 -7.47
C LEU A 137 -5.26 -15.93 -8.07
N SER A 138 -6.07 -16.73 -7.38
CA SER A 138 -7.43 -17.05 -7.84
C SER A 138 -8.39 -15.85 -7.69
N GLU A 139 -8.13 -14.96 -6.73
CA GLU A 139 -8.91 -13.73 -6.53
C GLU A 139 -8.81 -12.79 -7.74
N PRO A 140 -7.62 -12.37 -8.21
CA PRO A 140 -7.52 -11.53 -9.41
C PRO A 140 -8.00 -12.22 -10.69
N ASN A 141 -7.76 -13.54 -10.85
CA ASN A 141 -8.19 -14.30 -12.02
C ASN A 141 -9.72 -14.32 -12.22
N SER A 142 -10.49 -14.10 -11.15
CA SER A 142 -11.96 -14.10 -11.21
C SER A 142 -12.58 -12.78 -11.72
N ARG A 143 -11.76 -11.75 -11.98
CA ARG A 143 -12.26 -10.42 -12.38
C ARG A 143 -11.85 -10.05 -13.80
N VAL A 144 -12.79 -9.45 -14.53
CA VAL A 144 -12.55 -8.91 -15.87
C VAL A 144 -11.73 -7.63 -15.77
N TYR A 145 -10.65 -7.55 -16.54
CA TYR A 145 -9.78 -6.38 -16.58
C TYR A 145 -10.26 -5.38 -17.65
N ASP A 146 -11.03 -4.38 -17.23
CA ASP A 146 -11.64 -3.38 -18.12
C ASP A 146 -10.89 -2.04 -18.12
N ILE A 147 -11.21 -1.17 -19.10
CA ILE A 147 -10.69 0.20 -19.21
C ILE A 147 -10.96 1.02 -17.93
N ASN A 148 -12.12 0.81 -17.30
CA ASN A 148 -12.48 1.47 -16.04
C ASN A 148 -11.48 1.11 -14.92
N THR A 149 -11.09 -0.15 -14.87
CA THR A 149 -10.16 -0.68 -13.88
C THR A 149 -8.77 -0.07 -14.04
N LEU A 150 -8.30 0.07 -15.29
CA LEU A 150 -7.06 0.77 -15.61
C LEU A 150 -7.13 2.26 -15.23
N ALA A 151 -8.27 2.92 -15.48
CA ALA A 151 -8.45 4.32 -15.12
C ALA A 151 -8.42 4.55 -13.60
N ILE A 152 -9.04 3.65 -12.82
CA ILE A 152 -8.99 3.66 -11.35
C ILE A 152 -7.55 3.53 -10.86
N PHE A 153 -6.77 2.61 -11.44
CA PHE A 153 -5.35 2.46 -11.13
C PHE A 153 -4.57 3.75 -11.42
N ILE A 154 -4.72 4.33 -12.61
CA ILE A 154 -4.00 5.55 -13.01
C ILE A 154 -4.35 6.72 -12.06
N LEU A 155 -5.63 6.93 -11.76
CA LEU A 155 -6.06 7.98 -10.83
C LEU A 155 -5.49 7.76 -9.43
N SER A 156 -5.53 6.53 -8.94
CA SER A 156 -5.00 6.18 -7.62
C SER A 156 -3.48 6.39 -7.54
N LEU A 157 -2.75 6.03 -8.60
CA LEU A 157 -1.32 6.26 -8.70
C LEU A 157 -0.98 7.76 -8.74
N LEU A 158 -1.70 8.54 -9.56
CA LEU A 158 -1.47 9.98 -9.72
C LEU A 158 -1.61 10.76 -8.40
N PHE A 159 -2.55 10.34 -7.56
CA PHE A 159 -2.89 11.04 -6.31
C PHE A 159 -2.48 10.28 -5.05
N VAL A 160 -1.66 9.25 -5.19
CA VAL A 160 -1.16 8.41 -4.07
C VAL A 160 -0.43 9.24 -3.01
N PHE A 161 0.13 10.39 -3.39
CA PHE A 161 0.89 11.27 -2.50
C PHE A 161 0.05 12.14 -1.56
N GLY A 162 -1.28 12.22 -1.77
CA GLY A 162 -2.16 13.07 -0.96
C GLY A 162 -2.13 14.56 -1.31
N PHE A 163 -1.65 14.93 -2.51
CA PHE A 163 -1.81 16.27 -3.09
C PHE A 163 -1.67 16.21 -4.63
N TYR A 164 -2.24 17.18 -5.34
CA TYR A 164 -2.44 17.06 -6.80
C TYR A 164 -1.17 17.23 -7.63
N PHE A 165 -0.16 17.94 -7.11
CA PHE A 165 1.01 18.36 -7.90
C PHE A 165 2.22 17.44 -7.75
N GLY A 166 2.08 16.25 -7.15
CA GLY A 166 3.21 15.34 -6.92
C GLY A 166 3.95 14.98 -8.21
N PHE A 167 3.20 14.54 -9.24
CA PHE A 167 3.77 14.19 -10.53
C PHE A 167 4.38 15.37 -11.30
N TYR A 168 3.91 16.60 -11.04
CA TYR A 168 4.53 17.80 -11.60
C TYR A 168 6.00 17.91 -11.17
N PHE A 169 6.29 17.74 -9.87
CA PHE A 169 7.66 17.82 -9.36
C PHE A 169 8.55 16.70 -9.89
N LEU A 170 8.03 15.46 -9.95
CA LEU A 170 8.75 14.32 -10.52
C LEU A 170 9.07 14.56 -12.00
N TYR A 171 8.12 15.08 -12.78
CA TYR A 171 8.34 15.41 -14.19
C TYR A 171 9.37 16.53 -14.37
N LYS A 172 9.27 17.61 -13.57
CA LYS A 172 10.16 18.76 -13.67
C LYS A 172 11.62 18.37 -13.43
N ASN A 173 11.85 17.44 -12.51
CA ASN A 173 13.16 16.91 -12.15
C ASN A 173 13.38 15.49 -12.67
N LYS A 174 12.77 15.11 -13.81
CA LYS A 174 12.81 13.74 -14.35
C LYS A 174 14.22 13.15 -14.48
N ASN A 175 15.22 13.96 -14.85
CA ASN A 175 16.59 13.50 -15.02
C ASN A 175 17.20 13.07 -13.68
N GLU A 176 16.95 13.86 -12.62
CA GLU A 176 17.38 13.54 -11.27
C GLU A 176 16.63 12.33 -10.70
N VAL A 177 15.33 12.21 -10.98
CA VAL A 177 14.53 11.03 -10.59
C VAL A 177 15.07 9.77 -11.28
N LEU A 178 15.36 9.84 -12.58
CA LEU A 178 15.95 8.72 -13.32
C LEU A 178 17.34 8.36 -12.79
N LYS A 179 18.16 9.36 -12.45
CA LYS A 179 19.47 9.15 -11.83
C LYS A 179 19.34 8.48 -10.47
N PHE A 180 18.42 8.95 -9.62
CA PHE A 180 18.12 8.35 -8.32
C PHE A 180 17.79 6.86 -8.46
N TYR A 181 16.86 6.49 -9.35
CA TYR A 181 16.49 5.08 -9.53
C TYR A 181 17.63 4.23 -10.11
N LYS A 182 18.44 4.77 -11.02
CA LYS A 182 19.64 4.09 -11.55
C LYS A 182 20.67 3.81 -10.46
N GLU A 183 20.88 4.74 -9.53
CA GLU A 183 21.82 4.59 -8.41
C GLU A 183 21.28 3.71 -7.28
N ASN A 184 19.97 3.44 -7.28
CA ASN A 184 19.25 2.74 -6.21
C ASN A 184 18.43 1.56 -6.78
N PRO A 185 19.08 0.52 -7.33
CA PRO A 185 18.42 -0.57 -8.05
C PRO A 185 17.44 -1.37 -7.18
N LEU A 186 17.72 -1.52 -5.87
CA LEU A 186 16.79 -2.14 -4.93
C LEU A 186 15.44 -1.42 -4.93
N ILE A 187 15.47 -0.08 -4.80
CA ILE A 187 14.26 0.74 -4.72
C ILE A 187 13.54 0.71 -6.07
N LEU A 188 14.29 0.80 -7.18
CA LEU A 188 13.74 0.71 -8.53
C LEU A 188 13.00 -0.61 -8.76
N ILE A 189 13.65 -1.75 -8.54
CA ILE A 189 13.08 -3.08 -8.80
C ILE A 189 11.88 -3.32 -7.89
N PHE A 190 12.00 -3.02 -6.59
CA PHE A 190 10.90 -3.17 -5.65
C PHE A 190 9.70 -2.32 -6.05
N THR A 191 9.91 -1.01 -6.29
CA THR A 191 8.83 -0.08 -6.66
C THR A 191 8.16 -0.47 -7.98
N LEU A 192 8.95 -0.87 -8.98
CA LEU A 192 8.42 -1.27 -10.28
C LEU A 192 7.55 -2.52 -10.17
N LEU A 193 8.04 -3.56 -9.49
CA LEU A 193 7.31 -4.82 -9.34
C LEU A 193 6.05 -4.65 -8.48
N GLU A 194 6.12 -3.85 -7.40
CA GLU A 194 4.94 -3.50 -6.60
C GLU A 194 3.89 -2.73 -7.41
N VAL A 195 4.30 -1.72 -8.20
CA VAL A 195 3.36 -0.97 -9.04
C VAL A 195 2.74 -1.87 -10.12
N LEU A 196 3.49 -2.80 -10.69
CA LEU A 196 2.96 -3.80 -11.63
C LEU A 196 2.00 -4.78 -10.94
N LEU A 197 2.29 -5.19 -9.71
CA LEU A 197 1.36 -6.01 -8.92
C LEU A 197 0.06 -5.24 -8.65
N VAL A 198 0.14 -3.96 -8.29
CA VAL A 198 -1.04 -3.12 -8.06
C VAL A 198 -1.88 -2.97 -9.33
N LEU A 199 -1.21 -2.83 -10.49
CA LEU A 199 -1.86 -2.81 -11.81
C LEU A 199 -2.57 -4.13 -12.10
N ALA A 200 -1.93 -5.27 -11.82
CA ALA A 200 -2.51 -6.60 -12.02
C ALA A 200 -3.62 -6.94 -11.01
N TRP A 201 -3.65 -6.26 -9.85
CA TRP A 201 -4.62 -6.49 -8.78
C TRP A 201 -5.36 -5.20 -8.35
N PRO A 202 -6.14 -4.62 -9.27
CA PRO A 202 -6.81 -3.34 -9.04
C PRO A 202 -7.92 -3.43 -7.98
N ALA A 203 -8.47 -4.62 -7.72
CA ALA A 203 -9.47 -4.85 -6.67
C ALA A 203 -8.94 -4.58 -5.25
N ALA A 204 -7.62 -4.57 -5.07
CA ALA A 204 -6.97 -4.27 -3.80
C ALA A 204 -6.35 -2.85 -3.78
N VAL A 205 -6.70 -1.99 -4.74
CA VAL A 205 -6.36 -0.57 -4.70
C VAL A 205 -7.26 0.14 -3.68
N PRO A 206 -6.72 1.01 -2.81
CA PRO A 206 -5.33 1.47 -2.74
C PRO A 206 -4.51 0.76 -1.66
N ARG A 207 -5.03 -0.30 -1.04
CA ARG A 207 -4.33 -1.07 0.00
C ARG A 207 -2.92 -1.48 -0.46
N LEU A 208 -2.80 -2.00 -1.69
CA LEU A 208 -1.53 -2.42 -2.27
C LEU A 208 -0.53 -1.27 -2.48
N PHE A 209 -0.98 0.00 -2.47
CA PHE A 209 -0.04 1.13 -2.50
C PHE A 209 0.68 1.34 -1.16
N THR A 210 0.14 0.86 -0.04
CA THR A 210 0.68 1.10 1.31
C THR A 210 2.18 0.79 1.43
N PRO A 211 2.68 -0.38 0.95
CA PRO A 211 4.09 -0.72 1.08
C PRO A 211 5.00 0.04 0.10
N VAL A 212 4.47 0.52 -1.03
CA VAL A 212 5.26 1.21 -2.08
C VAL A 212 5.29 2.73 -1.91
N ILE A 213 4.31 3.32 -1.23
CA ILE A 213 4.23 4.75 -0.91
C ILE A 213 5.56 5.32 -0.33
N PRO A 214 6.21 4.70 0.68
CA PRO A 214 7.46 5.21 1.21
C PRO A 214 8.54 5.38 0.13
N PHE A 215 8.61 4.42 -0.79
CA PHE A 215 9.63 4.39 -1.85
C PHE A 215 9.33 5.37 -2.99
N LEU A 216 8.05 5.64 -3.28
CA LEU A 216 7.64 6.69 -4.21
C LEU A 216 7.84 8.10 -3.63
N ILE A 217 7.69 8.27 -2.31
CA ILE A 217 7.84 9.56 -1.64
C ILE A 217 9.30 10.04 -1.64
N ILE A 218 10.28 9.15 -1.56
CA ILE A 218 11.71 9.54 -1.51
C ILE A 218 12.11 10.43 -2.72
N PRO A 219 11.96 9.98 -3.99
CA PRO A 219 12.31 10.80 -5.14
C PRO A 219 11.39 12.03 -5.29
N LEU A 220 10.14 11.96 -4.82
CA LEU A 220 9.25 13.12 -4.81
C LEU A 220 9.73 14.21 -3.86
N ALA A 221 10.06 13.84 -2.62
CA ALA A 221 10.55 14.77 -1.61
C ALA A 221 11.86 15.44 -2.05
N TYR A 222 12.77 14.66 -2.64
CA TYR A 222 13.98 15.20 -3.26
C TYR A 222 13.64 16.20 -4.37
N SER A 223 12.71 15.84 -5.27
CA SER A 223 12.30 16.71 -6.38
C SER A 223 11.67 18.02 -5.91
N ILE A 224 10.85 18.01 -4.86
CA ILE A 224 10.26 19.22 -4.27
C ILE A 224 11.36 20.14 -3.72
N ASN A 225 12.29 19.59 -2.94
CA ASN A 225 13.39 20.36 -2.36
C ASN A 225 14.26 21.01 -3.44
N THR A 226 14.72 20.22 -4.42
CA THR A 226 15.52 20.73 -5.55
C THR A 226 14.78 21.81 -6.34
N PHE A 227 13.46 21.67 -6.51
CA PHE A 227 12.67 22.69 -7.19
C PHE A 227 12.71 24.04 -6.47
N PHE A 228 12.60 24.09 -5.14
CA PHE A 228 12.62 25.36 -4.40
C PHE A 228 14.04 25.89 -4.16
N GLU A 229 15.05 25.01 -4.02
CA GLU A 229 16.46 25.40 -3.85
C GLU A 229 17.09 25.98 -5.13
N SER A 230 16.69 25.50 -6.31
CA SER A 230 17.19 25.97 -7.61
C SER A 230 16.90 27.46 -7.91
N GLY A 231 16.18 28.17 -7.05
CA GLY A 231 15.93 29.62 -7.13
C GLY A 231 16.79 30.51 -6.21
N PHE A 232 17.66 29.92 -5.37
CA PHE A 232 18.51 30.66 -4.43
C PHE A 232 20.00 30.51 -4.78
N LEU A 233 20.73 31.63 -4.86
CA LEU A 233 22.20 31.59 -4.86
C LEU A 233 22.64 31.17 -3.45
N ILE A 234 23.25 29.98 -3.34
CA ILE A 234 23.64 29.31 -2.08
C ILE A 234 24.44 30.22 -1.14
N LEU A 235 25.20 31.18 -1.69
CA LEU A 235 26.07 32.06 -0.90
C LEU A 235 25.37 33.28 -0.25
N TYR A 236 24.19 33.71 -0.72
CA TYR A 236 23.61 34.99 -0.28
C TYR A 236 22.12 34.99 0.05
N LYS A 237 21.39 33.87 -0.10
CA LYS A 237 19.91 33.85 0.06
C LYS A 237 19.19 34.95 -0.75
N ILE A 238 19.82 35.49 -1.80
CA ILE A 238 19.18 36.44 -2.71
C ILE A 238 18.43 35.61 -3.75
N PRO A 239 17.11 35.79 -3.89
CA PRO A 239 16.32 35.06 -4.88
C PRO A 239 16.72 35.50 -6.28
N ILE A 240 17.34 34.60 -7.06
CA ILE A 240 17.50 34.81 -8.50
C ILE A 240 16.19 34.34 -9.15
N PHE A 241 15.32 35.28 -9.49
CA PHE A 241 14.00 35.06 -10.09
C PHE A 241 14.02 34.42 -11.51
N ASN A 242 15.12 33.82 -11.97
CA ASN A 242 15.36 33.61 -13.41
C ASN A 242 15.20 32.19 -13.95
N LYS A 243 14.20 31.44 -13.45
CA LYS A 243 13.48 30.47 -14.30
C LYS A 243 11.98 30.63 -14.07
N LYS A 244 11.38 31.58 -14.78
CA LYS A 244 9.92 31.72 -14.84
C LYS A 244 9.31 30.39 -15.26
N LEU A 245 8.24 29.97 -14.58
CA LEU A 245 7.45 28.82 -15.01
C LEU A 245 6.93 29.08 -16.42
N LYS A 246 7.03 28.07 -17.28
CA LYS A 246 6.48 28.14 -18.63
C LYS A 246 4.96 27.96 -18.55
N VAL A 247 4.23 28.44 -19.56
CA VAL A 247 2.78 28.20 -19.68
C VAL A 247 2.45 26.70 -19.58
N PHE A 248 3.30 25.85 -20.15
CA PHE A 248 3.20 24.39 -20.03
C PHE A 248 3.22 23.90 -18.57
N ASP A 249 4.06 24.48 -17.70
CA ASP A 249 4.13 24.08 -16.30
C ASP A 249 2.80 24.33 -15.56
N ILE A 250 2.18 25.49 -15.82
CA ILE A 250 0.88 25.87 -15.24
C ILE A 250 -0.23 24.98 -15.80
N SER A 251 -0.26 24.81 -17.13
CA SER A 251 -1.23 23.94 -17.80
C SER A 251 -1.16 22.51 -17.27
N PHE A 252 0.04 21.97 -17.06
CA PHE A 252 0.20 20.62 -16.51
C PHE A 252 -0.35 20.50 -15.09
N MET A 253 -0.06 21.45 -14.20
CA MET A 253 -0.63 21.45 -12.84
C MET A 253 -2.16 21.60 -12.85
N LEU A 254 -2.70 22.47 -13.70
CA LEU A 254 -4.16 22.61 -13.86
C LEU A 254 -4.80 21.33 -14.41
N SER A 255 -4.13 20.63 -15.33
CA SER A 255 -4.61 19.35 -15.85
C SER A 255 -4.66 18.28 -14.76
N LEU A 256 -3.66 18.20 -13.86
CA LEU A 256 -3.68 17.28 -12.73
C LEU A 256 -4.85 17.58 -11.78
N MET A 257 -5.11 18.87 -11.52
CA MET A 257 -6.26 19.27 -10.71
C MET A 257 -7.60 18.93 -11.39
N LEU A 258 -7.72 19.12 -12.70
CA LEU A 258 -8.92 18.75 -13.45
C LEU A 258 -9.13 17.24 -13.48
N ILE A 259 -8.07 16.46 -13.72
CA ILE A 259 -8.08 14.99 -13.71
C ILE A 259 -8.53 14.48 -12.33
N TYR A 260 -8.07 15.12 -11.25
CA TYR A 260 -8.54 14.81 -9.90
C TYR A 260 -10.05 15.02 -9.75
N VAL A 261 -10.54 16.21 -10.10
CA VAL A 261 -11.95 16.58 -9.94
C VAL A 261 -12.85 15.68 -10.78
N LEU A 262 -12.52 15.47 -12.05
CA LEU A 262 -13.28 14.61 -12.96
C LEU A 262 -13.20 13.13 -12.55
N GLY A 263 -12.01 12.65 -12.22
CA GLY A 263 -11.80 11.28 -11.76
C GLY A 263 -12.61 10.99 -10.50
N GLN A 264 -12.66 11.94 -9.58
CA GLN A 264 -13.43 11.83 -8.36
C GLN A 264 -14.94 11.85 -8.60
N TYR A 265 -15.41 12.68 -9.53
CA TYR A 265 -16.82 12.74 -9.93
C TYR A 265 -17.29 11.44 -10.58
N ILE A 266 -16.48 10.86 -11.48
CA ILE A 266 -16.82 9.66 -12.25
C ILE A 266 -16.68 8.38 -11.40
N TYR A 267 -15.52 8.16 -10.80
CA TYR A 267 -15.18 6.86 -10.19
C TYR A 267 -15.45 6.79 -8.68
N LYS A 268 -15.70 7.93 -8.02
CA LYS A 268 -16.04 7.99 -6.59
C LYS A 268 -15.09 7.14 -5.72
N LEU A 269 -13.79 7.30 -5.93
CA LEU A 269 -12.78 6.45 -5.29
C LEU A 269 -12.72 6.72 -3.78
N GLN A 270 -12.95 5.71 -2.94
CA GLN A 270 -13.17 5.85 -1.47
C GLN A 270 -12.09 6.67 -0.72
N PHE A 271 -10.84 6.61 -1.18
CA PHE A 271 -9.69 7.29 -0.55
C PHE A 271 -9.44 8.70 -1.08
N LEU A 272 -10.07 9.00 -2.21
CA LEU A 272 -10.12 10.31 -2.88
C LEU A 272 -11.48 10.99 -2.61
N ILE A 273 -12.48 10.26 -2.10
CA ILE A 273 -13.72 10.83 -1.56
C ILE A 273 -13.36 11.54 -0.27
N VAL A 274 -13.39 12.86 -0.38
CA VAL A 274 -13.39 13.76 0.74
C VAL A 274 -14.82 14.31 0.85
N LEU A 275 -15.31 14.53 2.07
CA LEU A 275 -16.63 15.15 2.31
C LEU A 275 -16.80 16.36 1.39
N ARG A 276 -17.99 16.57 0.80
CA ARG A 276 -18.20 17.60 -0.24
C ARG A 276 -17.58 18.96 0.12
N PHE A 277 -17.78 19.42 1.35
CA PHE A 277 -17.19 20.67 1.85
C PHE A 277 -15.67 20.64 1.94
N VAL A 278 -15.09 19.54 2.39
CA VAL A 278 -13.64 19.37 2.49
C VAL A 278 -13.01 19.19 1.10
N PHE A 279 -13.70 18.54 0.16
CA PHE A 279 -13.30 18.47 -1.24
C PHE A 279 -13.17 19.88 -1.85
N VAL A 280 -14.19 20.74 -1.67
CA VAL A 280 -14.14 22.14 -2.13
C VAL A 280 -12.98 22.89 -1.46
N ALA A 281 -12.81 22.73 -0.13
CA ALA A 281 -11.70 23.33 0.59
C ALA A 281 -10.32 22.88 0.04
N LEU A 282 -10.15 21.60 -0.25
CA LEU A 282 -8.91 21.07 -0.84
C LEU A 282 -8.65 21.64 -2.23
N VAL A 283 -9.66 21.75 -3.09
CA VAL A 283 -9.51 22.39 -4.40
C VAL A 283 -9.05 23.84 -4.25
N LEU A 284 -9.67 24.61 -3.36
CA LEU A 284 -9.26 25.99 -3.08
C LEU A 284 -7.83 26.08 -2.53
N LEU A 285 -7.46 25.22 -1.59
CA LEU A 285 -6.08 25.16 -1.06
C LEU A 285 -5.06 24.81 -2.16
N HIS A 286 -5.41 23.93 -3.10
CA HIS A 286 -4.54 23.59 -4.23
C HIS A 286 -4.40 24.75 -5.22
N ILE A 287 -5.43 25.56 -5.43
CA ILE A 287 -5.33 26.80 -6.22
C ILE A 287 -4.35 27.79 -5.56
N VAL A 288 -4.44 27.98 -4.24
CA VAL A 288 -3.48 28.80 -3.49
C VAL A 288 -2.07 28.20 -3.56
N MET A 289 -1.95 26.87 -3.46
CA MET A 289 -0.67 26.19 -3.60
C MET A 289 -0.05 26.40 -4.98
N LEU A 290 -0.84 26.38 -6.07
CA LEU A 290 -0.37 26.70 -7.42
C LEU A 290 0.26 28.10 -7.47
N TYR A 291 -0.36 29.08 -6.83
CA TYR A 291 0.23 30.43 -6.71
C TYR A 291 1.57 30.41 -5.97
N THR A 292 1.70 29.65 -4.87
CA THR A 292 2.98 29.53 -4.14
C THR A 292 4.08 28.86 -4.97
N ILE A 293 3.73 27.85 -5.78
CA ILE A 293 4.66 27.20 -6.71
C ILE A 293 5.10 28.18 -7.78
N TYR A 294 4.17 28.95 -8.35
CA TYR A 294 4.45 29.99 -9.34
C TYR A 294 5.35 31.10 -8.81
N LYS A 295 5.10 31.57 -7.59
CA LYS A 295 5.90 32.60 -6.92
C LYS A 295 7.14 32.07 -6.19
N LYS A 296 7.38 30.75 -6.21
CA LYS A 296 8.49 30.08 -5.49
C LYS A 296 8.51 30.37 -3.97
N LEU A 297 7.35 30.51 -3.35
CA LEU A 297 7.22 30.77 -1.91
C LEU A 297 7.31 29.46 -1.10
N SER A 298 8.53 28.96 -0.87
CA SER A 298 8.79 27.65 -0.26
C SER A 298 8.13 27.48 1.12
N ASN A 299 8.27 28.45 2.02
CA ASN A 299 7.72 28.35 3.38
C ASN A 299 6.18 28.25 3.36
N VAL A 300 5.52 29.06 2.53
CA VAL A 300 4.06 29.03 2.37
C VAL A 300 3.63 27.73 1.69
N PHE A 301 4.38 27.25 0.70
CA PHE A 301 4.14 25.95 0.07
C PHE A 301 4.18 24.81 1.08
N TYR A 302 5.22 24.72 1.94
CA TYR A 302 5.31 23.65 2.93
C TYR A 302 4.21 23.72 3.98
N LEU A 303 3.83 24.93 4.42
CA LEU A 303 2.70 25.11 5.32
C LEU A 303 1.38 24.66 4.68
N LEU A 304 1.13 25.03 3.41
CA LEU A 304 -0.04 24.56 2.66
C LEU A 304 -0.03 23.05 2.46
N LEU A 305 1.13 22.46 2.13
CA LEU A 305 1.28 21.03 1.95
C LEU A 305 0.92 20.27 3.23
N VAL A 306 1.42 20.71 4.39
CA VAL A 306 1.05 20.15 5.70
C VAL A 306 -0.45 20.25 5.94
N SER A 307 -1.03 21.43 5.73
CA SER A 307 -2.47 21.66 5.93
C SER A 307 -3.33 20.78 5.02
N ILE A 308 -2.97 20.64 3.75
CA ILE A 308 -3.64 19.78 2.77
C ILE A 308 -3.58 18.32 3.22
N LEU A 309 -2.39 17.84 3.55
CA LEU A 309 -2.18 16.45 3.97
C LEU A 309 -2.93 16.12 5.26
N LEU A 310 -2.91 17.03 6.26
CA LEU A 310 -3.67 16.88 7.50
C LEU A 310 -5.18 16.84 7.22
N LEU A 311 -5.69 17.84 6.50
CA LEU A 311 -7.12 17.97 6.23
C LEU A 311 -7.65 16.75 5.47
N TRP A 312 -6.92 16.31 4.45
CA TRP A 312 -7.28 15.14 3.68
C TRP A 312 -7.20 13.87 4.54
N SER A 313 -6.11 13.64 5.26
CA SER A 313 -5.94 12.44 6.08
C SER A 313 -7.02 12.32 7.16
N ILE A 314 -7.30 13.40 7.89
CA ILE A 314 -8.35 13.43 8.92
C ILE A 314 -9.71 13.16 8.30
N ALA A 315 -10.02 13.77 7.15
CA ALA A 315 -11.28 13.54 6.46
C ALA A 315 -11.43 12.09 5.99
N THR A 316 -10.37 11.48 5.43
CA THR A 316 -10.37 10.07 5.04
C THR A 316 -10.64 9.17 6.26
N ILE A 317 -9.96 9.41 7.39
CA ILE A 317 -10.17 8.64 8.62
C ILE A 317 -11.61 8.81 9.13
N TRP A 318 -12.11 10.04 9.15
CA TRP A 318 -13.45 10.36 9.67
C TRP A 318 -14.56 9.66 8.88
N ILE A 319 -14.48 9.67 7.55
CA ILE A 319 -15.44 8.99 6.67
C ILE A 319 -15.50 7.49 6.95
N HIS A 320 -14.34 6.86 7.15
CA HIS A 320 -14.28 5.41 7.32
C HIS A 320 -14.64 4.95 8.73
N LYS A 321 -14.68 5.85 9.73
CA LYS A 321 -15.13 5.52 11.09
C LYS A 321 -16.54 4.92 11.07
N ASP A 322 -17.41 5.44 10.20
CA ASP A 322 -18.83 5.05 10.19
C ASP A 322 -19.00 3.65 9.61
N ILE A 323 -18.19 3.26 8.63
CA ILE A 323 -18.17 1.88 8.07
C ILE A 323 -17.87 0.87 9.19
N HIS A 324 -16.84 1.15 10.01
CA HIS A 324 -16.42 0.25 11.08
C HIS A 324 -17.38 0.23 12.27
N SER A 325 -18.07 1.34 12.53
CA SER A 325 -19.06 1.39 13.60
C SER A 325 -20.20 0.40 13.38
N VAL A 326 -20.61 0.20 12.13
CA VAL A 326 -21.66 -0.77 11.76
C VAL A 326 -21.24 -2.21 12.09
N ILE A 327 -20.00 -2.58 11.75
CA ILE A 327 -19.46 -3.92 12.05
C ILE A 327 -19.28 -4.10 13.56
N LYS A 328 -18.80 -3.05 14.26
CA LYS A 328 -18.66 -3.04 15.71
C LYS A 328 -20.01 -3.26 16.40
N ASP A 329 -21.03 -2.52 16.01
CA ASP A 329 -22.37 -2.60 16.63
C ASP A 329 -22.97 -4.00 16.45
N ALA A 330 -22.83 -4.59 15.25
CA ALA A 330 -23.21 -5.97 14.97
C ALA A 330 -22.40 -7.00 15.81
N SER A 331 -21.10 -6.78 15.95
CA SER A 331 -20.23 -7.66 16.75
C SER A 331 -20.60 -7.60 18.24
N LEU A 332 -20.85 -6.40 18.78
CA LEU A 332 -21.28 -6.21 20.16
C LEU A 332 -22.67 -6.83 20.43
N TYR A 333 -23.56 -6.82 19.45
CA TYR A 333 -24.84 -7.53 19.52
C TYR A 333 -24.62 -9.05 19.69
N LEU A 334 -23.75 -9.65 18.87
CA LEU A 334 -23.43 -11.08 18.93
C LEU A 334 -22.67 -11.50 20.21
N VAL A 335 -21.83 -10.61 20.76
CA VAL A 335 -21.16 -10.85 22.05
C VAL A 335 -22.18 -11.07 23.17
N LYS A 336 -23.27 -10.29 23.19
CA LYS A 336 -24.33 -10.42 24.21
C LYS A 336 -25.08 -11.75 24.12
N GLN A 337 -25.18 -12.32 22.93
CA GLN A 337 -25.84 -13.61 22.69
C GLN A 337 -24.91 -14.81 22.91
N ASN A 338 -23.64 -14.58 23.25
CA ASN A 338 -22.61 -15.61 23.35
C ASN A 338 -22.49 -16.48 22.07
N ALA A 339 -22.63 -15.84 20.90
CA ALA A 339 -22.68 -16.51 19.61
C ALA A 339 -21.30 -17.01 19.15
N VAL A 340 -21.29 -18.12 18.40
CA VAL A 340 -20.16 -18.58 17.57
C VAL A 340 -20.50 -18.19 16.13
N VAL A 341 -19.62 -17.40 15.51
CA VAL A 341 -19.96 -16.58 14.36
C VAL A 341 -19.07 -16.91 13.18
N LEU A 342 -19.67 -17.25 12.05
CA LEU A 342 -19.00 -17.26 10.75
C LEU A 342 -19.08 -15.86 10.14
N HIS A 343 -17.96 -15.26 9.72
CA HIS A 343 -17.97 -13.89 9.19
C HIS A 343 -17.11 -13.69 7.93
N ASN A 344 -17.41 -12.65 7.16
CA ASN A 344 -16.65 -12.24 5.98
C ASN A 344 -15.88 -10.91 6.14
N ASP A 345 -15.90 -10.33 7.35
CA ASP A 345 -15.16 -9.12 7.75
C ASP A 345 -13.64 -9.35 7.65
N ILE A 346 -12.99 -8.62 6.73
CA ILE A 346 -11.54 -8.62 6.53
C ILE A 346 -10.86 -7.60 7.42
N SER A 347 -11.56 -6.54 7.81
CA SER A 347 -11.05 -5.50 8.70
C SER A 347 -10.77 -5.99 10.12
N SER A 348 -11.07 -7.26 10.43
CA SER A 348 -10.77 -7.92 11.70
C SER A 348 -11.42 -7.25 12.91
N VAL A 349 -12.52 -6.52 12.69
CA VAL A 349 -13.31 -5.89 13.75
C VAL A 349 -14.08 -6.98 14.51
N THR A 350 -14.69 -7.89 13.78
CA THR A 350 -15.46 -9.03 14.29
C THR A 350 -14.62 -9.93 15.21
N PRO A 351 -13.45 -10.46 14.79
CA PRO A 351 -12.61 -11.29 15.65
C PRO A 351 -12.01 -10.52 16.83
N TRP A 352 -11.86 -9.18 16.75
CA TRP A 352 -11.41 -8.39 17.89
C TRP A 352 -12.40 -8.43 19.07
N TYR A 353 -13.71 -8.42 18.80
CA TYR A 353 -14.73 -8.43 19.85
C TYR A 353 -15.21 -9.83 20.23
N LEU A 354 -15.21 -10.77 19.29
CA LEU A 354 -15.70 -12.14 19.52
C LEU A 354 -14.58 -13.14 19.86
N GLU A 355 -13.32 -12.75 19.66
CA GLU A 355 -12.12 -13.56 19.93
C GLU A 355 -12.21 -14.93 19.22
N ASN A 356 -11.97 -16.02 19.95
CA ASN A 356 -11.99 -17.39 19.43
C ASN A 356 -13.36 -17.87 18.92
N ARG A 357 -14.43 -17.06 19.12
CA ARG A 357 -15.78 -17.36 18.62
C ARG A 357 -16.03 -16.82 17.21
N ALA A 358 -15.06 -16.16 16.60
CA ALA A 358 -15.14 -15.66 15.24
C ALA A 358 -14.35 -16.55 14.27
N ILE A 359 -15.05 -17.16 13.32
CA ILE A 359 -14.48 -17.97 12.26
C ILE A 359 -14.62 -17.19 10.96
N TYR A 360 -13.49 -16.87 10.35
CA TYR A 360 -13.48 -16.16 9.09
C TYR A 360 -13.73 -17.13 7.92
N SER A 361 -14.61 -16.77 6.99
CA SER A 361 -14.83 -17.53 5.75
C SER A 361 -14.85 -16.65 4.50
N HIS A 362 -14.01 -17.03 3.53
CA HIS A 362 -14.00 -16.44 2.20
C HIS A 362 -15.23 -16.84 1.35
N THR A 363 -15.86 -18.00 1.62
CA THR A 363 -16.97 -18.54 0.81
C THR A 363 -18.26 -17.75 0.98
N LEU A 364 -18.44 -17.10 2.13
CA LEU A 364 -19.51 -16.13 2.37
C LEU A 364 -19.55 -14.98 1.36
N ARG A 365 -18.41 -14.65 0.72
CA ARG A 365 -18.37 -13.65 -0.37
C ARG A 365 -18.92 -14.17 -1.69
N ARG A 366 -18.85 -15.48 -1.91
CA ARG A 366 -19.38 -16.19 -3.08
C ARG A 366 -20.81 -16.67 -2.87
N LEU A 367 -21.35 -16.49 -1.66
CA LEU A 367 -22.69 -16.92 -1.26
C LEU A 367 -22.86 -18.46 -1.25
N ASP A 368 -21.76 -19.20 -1.17
CA ASP A 368 -21.78 -20.65 -0.96
C ASP A 368 -21.58 -20.92 0.53
N VAL A 369 -22.67 -21.18 1.26
CA VAL A 369 -22.62 -21.57 2.67
C VAL A 369 -23.18 -22.99 2.77
N ASP A 370 -22.34 -23.93 3.17
CA ASP A 370 -22.75 -25.32 3.38
C ASP A 370 -23.27 -25.50 4.81
N GLN A 371 -24.50 -26.01 4.94
CA GLN A 371 -25.14 -26.28 6.23
C GLN A 371 -24.34 -27.33 7.05
N THR A 372 -23.63 -28.23 6.38
CA THR A 372 -22.78 -29.23 7.06
C THR A 372 -21.56 -28.58 7.71
N GLU A 373 -20.95 -27.59 7.05
CA GLU A 373 -19.81 -26.81 7.58
C GLU A 373 -20.25 -25.95 8.78
N LEU A 374 -21.46 -25.39 8.74
CA LEU A 374 -22.05 -24.66 9.86
C LEU A 374 -22.25 -25.55 11.09
N LYS A 375 -22.78 -26.77 10.90
CA LYS A 375 -23.01 -27.74 11.99
C LYS A 375 -21.70 -28.27 12.57
N LEU A 376 -20.73 -28.64 11.73
CA LEU A 376 -19.44 -29.19 12.17
C LEU A 376 -18.64 -28.23 13.06
N ASN A 377 -18.73 -26.93 12.78
CA ASN A 377 -18.00 -25.90 13.53
C ASN A 377 -18.81 -25.29 14.69
N ASN A 378 -19.98 -25.85 15.02
CA ASN A 378 -20.91 -25.32 16.04
C ASN A 378 -21.25 -23.83 15.82
N ILE A 379 -21.38 -23.41 14.57
CA ILE A 379 -21.68 -22.02 14.22
C ILE A 379 -23.15 -21.74 14.53
N THR A 380 -23.41 -20.74 15.36
CA THR A 380 -24.78 -20.35 15.73
C THR A 380 -25.28 -19.16 14.91
N HIS A 381 -24.36 -18.31 14.42
CA HIS A 381 -24.71 -17.12 13.66
C HIS A 381 -23.76 -16.90 12.47
N VAL A 382 -24.27 -16.22 11.45
CA VAL A 382 -23.51 -15.78 10.28
C VAL A 382 -23.57 -14.26 10.19
N LEU A 383 -22.42 -13.60 10.20
CA LEU A 383 -22.28 -12.15 10.07
C LEU A 383 -21.74 -11.80 8.69
N VAL A 384 -22.49 -11.03 7.92
CA VAL A 384 -22.08 -10.63 6.57
C VAL A 384 -22.07 -9.12 6.43
N THR A 385 -20.91 -8.58 6.07
CA THR A 385 -20.68 -7.16 5.82
C THR A 385 -20.38 -6.90 4.34
N ASN A 386 -20.82 -5.74 3.85
CA ASN A 386 -20.53 -5.24 2.50
C ASN A 386 -19.38 -4.21 2.48
N GLU A 387 -18.52 -4.17 3.50
CA GLU A 387 -17.45 -3.18 3.71
C GLU A 387 -16.55 -2.92 2.48
N HIS A 388 -16.30 -3.95 1.66
CA HIS A 388 -15.40 -3.89 0.50
C HIS A 388 -16.15 -3.82 -0.83
N ASN A 389 -17.47 -4.04 -0.84
CA ASN A 389 -18.30 -3.98 -2.03
C ASN A 389 -19.71 -3.54 -1.64
N VAL A 390 -19.99 -2.25 -1.76
CA VAL A 390 -21.30 -1.65 -1.42
C VAL A 390 -22.44 -2.33 -2.19
N ASN A 391 -22.16 -2.80 -3.41
CA ASN A 391 -23.11 -3.47 -4.30
C ASN A 391 -23.21 -4.98 -4.05
N LEU A 392 -22.67 -5.50 -2.94
CA LEU A 392 -22.82 -6.92 -2.58
C LEU A 392 -24.31 -7.22 -2.36
N GLY A 393 -24.93 -7.85 -3.35
CA GLY A 393 -26.27 -8.42 -3.22
C GLY A 393 -26.20 -9.60 -2.27
N LEU A 394 -26.69 -9.43 -1.04
CA LEU A 394 -26.82 -10.52 -0.08
C LEU A 394 -27.97 -11.41 -0.54
N LYS A 395 -27.68 -12.51 -1.25
CA LYS A 395 -28.67 -13.56 -1.52
C LYS A 395 -28.78 -14.54 -0.35
N LEU A 396 -28.33 -14.18 0.84
CA LEU A 396 -28.37 -15.08 2.00
C LEU A 396 -29.79 -15.25 2.53
N ASP A 397 -30.68 -14.32 2.20
CA ASP A 397 -32.12 -14.40 2.49
C ASP A 397 -32.82 -15.56 1.73
N THR A 398 -32.14 -16.24 0.79
CA THR A 398 -32.69 -17.38 0.05
C THR A 398 -32.39 -18.74 0.67
N PHE A 399 -31.61 -18.80 1.76
CA PHE A 399 -31.30 -20.07 2.42
C PHE A 399 -32.29 -20.35 3.55
N ASP A 400 -33.01 -21.47 3.43
CA ASP A 400 -34.08 -21.85 4.39
C ASP A 400 -33.57 -22.06 5.82
N PHE A 401 -32.26 -22.34 6.00
CA PHE A 401 -31.63 -22.56 7.30
C PHE A 401 -31.05 -21.28 7.94
N LEU A 402 -31.22 -20.12 7.32
CA LEU A 402 -30.75 -18.83 7.84
C LEU A 402 -31.91 -17.87 8.06
N THR A 403 -32.12 -17.44 9.31
CA THR A 403 -33.08 -16.39 9.62
C THR A 403 -32.40 -15.09 9.95
N LYS A 404 -32.78 -14.01 9.26
CA LYS A 404 -32.26 -12.67 9.51
C LYS A 404 -32.73 -12.18 10.88
N GLU A 405 -31.80 -11.97 11.81
CA GLU A 405 -32.10 -11.45 13.16
C GLU A 405 -31.97 -9.94 13.23
N ALA A 406 -30.92 -9.38 12.65
CA ALA A 406 -30.61 -7.96 12.77
C ALA A 406 -29.89 -7.42 11.54
N GLU A 407 -30.14 -6.15 11.23
CA GLU A 407 -29.40 -5.39 10.23
C GLU A 407 -28.93 -4.07 10.84
N PHE A 408 -27.64 -3.82 10.71
CA PHE A 408 -27.02 -2.56 11.06
C PHE A 408 -26.62 -1.89 9.75
N SER A 409 -27.07 -0.65 9.52
CA SER A 409 -26.73 0.07 8.30
C SER A 409 -26.43 1.54 8.57
N ARG A 410 -25.51 2.11 7.79
CA ARG A 410 -25.22 3.54 7.75
C ARG A 410 -24.97 3.98 6.31
N GLU A 411 -25.46 5.17 5.99
CA GLU A 411 -25.14 5.82 4.73
C GLU A 411 -23.84 6.63 4.88
N VAL A 412 -22.87 6.36 4.02
CA VAL A 412 -21.61 7.10 3.94
C VAL A 412 -21.45 7.62 2.52
N ASN A 413 -21.65 8.93 2.32
CA ASN A 413 -21.50 9.61 1.04
C ASN A 413 -22.34 9.02 -0.11
N GLY A 414 -23.59 8.65 0.14
CA GLY A 414 -24.50 8.08 -0.88
C GLY A 414 -24.32 6.58 -1.12
N ALA A 415 -23.45 5.92 -0.36
CA ALA A 415 -23.30 4.47 -0.34
C ALA A 415 -23.81 3.90 0.99
N VAL A 416 -24.60 2.83 0.94
CA VAL A 416 -25.13 2.18 2.15
C VAL A 416 -24.22 1.04 2.57
N PHE A 417 -23.57 1.20 3.71
CA PHE A 417 -22.78 0.15 4.35
C PHE A 417 -23.69 -0.59 5.33
N LYS A 418 -23.82 -1.90 5.14
CA LYS A 418 -24.66 -2.78 5.95
C LYS A 418 -23.87 -3.98 6.46
N THR A 419 -24.17 -4.34 7.70
CA THR A 419 -23.75 -5.61 8.29
C THR A 419 -25.01 -6.31 8.78
N VAL A 420 -25.24 -7.50 8.24
CA VAL A 420 -26.43 -8.31 8.53
C VAL A 420 -26.04 -9.51 9.36
N VAL A 421 -26.83 -9.79 10.39
CA VAL A 421 -26.68 -10.94 11.28
C VAL A 421 -27.80 -11.92 10.98
N TYR A 422 -27.40 -13.15 10.63
CA TYR A 422 -28.28 -14.28 10.45
C TYR A 422 -28.08 -15.27 11.59
N LYS A 423 -29.16 -15.87 12.07
CA LYS A 423 -29.15 -17.02 12.96
C LYS A 423 -29.21 -18.29 12.13
N VAL A 424 -28.43 -19.28 12.50
CA VAL A 424 -28.51 -20.63 11.92
C VAL A 424 -29.67 -21.36 12.61
N GLU A 425 -30.69 -21.72 11.84
CA GLU A 425 -31.73 -22.60 12.35
C GLU A 425 -31.17 -24.02 12.46
N GLN A 426 -31.05 -24.48 13.70
CA GLN A 426 -30.92 -25.91 13.94
C GLN A 426 -32.32 -26.49 13.77
N GLU A 427 -32.52 -27.33 12.75
CA GLU A 427 -33.74 -28.12 12.63
C GLU A 427 -34.06 -28.72 14.01
N ARG A 428 -35.24 -28.37 14.55
CA ARG A 428 -35.83 -29.09 15.66
C ARG A 428 -36.04 -30.51 15.18
N LEU A 429 -35.24 -31.45 15.69
CA LEU A 429 -35.59 -32.86 15.67
C LEU A 429 -36.84 -33.08 16.53
#